data_AF-A0A9P9U2A8-F1
#
_entry.id   AF-A0A9P9U2A8-F1
#
_cell.length_a   1.000
_cell.length_b   1.000
_cell.length_c   1.000
_cell.angle_alpha   90.00
_cell.angle_beta   90.00
_cell.angle_gamma   90.00
#
_symmetry.space_group_name_H-M   'P 1'
#
loop_
_entity.id
_entity.type
_entity.pdbx_description
1 polymer ?
#
loop_
_entity_poly.entity_id
_entity_poly.type
_entity_poly.pdbx_seq_one_letter_code
_entity_poly.pdbx_strand_id
1 'polypeptide(L)'
;MSAQQDLQELLRLLTVGRKTPMLQAMAQIKSLQAVEIRSIQQIAEAPFDTIKTALNDEKTAKSLQNACKAAMKRTSTAGGSTGTKRGAPLSTDSPSKRLRHDDNPLMPSRTPGKELTPQELEASLELPLCQDEELISQTVLETNRAPLVLAFAVELLRHTRPEQPLSSRLSLGQAVVSANSRSKAVSIGLAAKGPSAEEEGLIGSGQPRVKVMGREVPVLKRGGYEWKEDANESTTQQDQSTTTSTQSNQPQEESQPPPPPPQAPQPKTVHPFFQPTTSNIHWSPSGLPLISKDSRFLAHSTKITSPSQEKILLNNLFRTHPNLESASHNAWAYRVRTPSNANRIIEKSFDDSEQGAGDFMLRILREMDIDDTLVVMTRWFGGTMLGPDRWRLMRVVVLAAVNERNRKSGGGAELEVGGEGEAVAVWGLDVEKGSTSSTSTMGGKRDSYGTSVVGMQIHKPEIARNYLLRSFHTATATPITIPFLLGSPSGTAEQKKTTTTTKTKKMQKQLETEREENLGLLLGALRLLFDSWKGHLTAAELDKRAWAWYTAVRPDVEAGPGGWGAKGRLELKRILELRRKEDSQN
;
A
#
# COMPACT_ATOMS: atom_id res chain seq x y z
N MET A 1 -15.86 21.87 48.03
CA MET A 1 -16.25 21.25 46.75
C MET A 1 -15.28 21.59 45.61
N SER A 2 -14.71 22.81 45.50
CA SER A 2 -13.77 23.15 44.41
C SER A 2 -12.40 22.44 44.49
N ALA A 3 -11.81 22.30 45.69
CA ALA A 3 -10.44 21.78 45.83
C ALA A 3 -10.23 20.33 45.33
N GLN A 4 -11.27 19.47 45.38
CA GLN A 4 -11.19 18.11 44.87
C GLN A 4 -11.35 18.06 43.34
N GLN A 5 -12.12 18.99 42.79
CA GLN A 5 -12.30 19.15 41.34
C GLN A 5 -11.03 19.71 40.69
N ASP A 6 -10.41 20.72 41.31
CA ASP A 6 -9.12 21.30 40.87
C ASP A 6 -8.01 20.23 40.82
N LEU A 7 -7.98 19.35 41.83
CA LEU A 7 -7.06 18.22 41.90
C LEU A 7 -7.29 17.22 40.76
N GLN A 8 -8.55 16.88 40.47
CA GLN A 8 -8.91 15.96 39.39
C GLN A 8 -8.56 16.53 38.01
N GLU A 9 -8.80 17.83 37.80
CA GLU A 9 -8.46 18.51 36.55
C GLU A 9 -6.94 18.57 36.34
N LEU A 10 -6.18 18.88 37.39
CA LEU A 10 -4.73 18.90 37.33
C LEU A 10 -4.14 17.51 37.07
N LEU A 11 -4.67 16.48 37.74
CA LEU A 11 -4.29 15.08 37.49
C LEU A 11 -4.58 14.66 36.05
N ARG A 12 -5.76 15.01 35.53
CA ARG A 12 -6.13 14.72 34.14
C ARG A 12 -5.22 15.43 33.15
N LEU A 13 -4.84 16.67 33.42
CA LEU A 13 -3.91 17.43 32.56
C LEU A 13 -2.50 16.82 32.54
N LEU A 14 -1.98 16.36 33.68
CA LEU A 14 -0.68 15.71 33.76
C LEU A 14 -0.66 14.32 33.11
N THR A 15 -1.68 13.51 33.36
CA THR A 15 -1.72 12.11 32.90
C THR A 15 -2.17 11.99 31.44
N VAL A 16 -3.22 12.72 31.04
CA VAL A 16 -3.76 12.66 29.68
C VAL A 16 -3.08 13.67 28.76
N GLY A 17 -2.91 14.90 29.25
CA GLY A 17 -2.33 16.00 28.46
C GLY A 17 -0.82 15.91 28.28
N ARG A 18 -0.08 15.51 29.33
CA ARG A 18 1.39 15.41 29.32
C ARG A 18 1.92 13.97 29.29
N LYS A 19 1.05 12.95 29.38
CA LYS A 19 1.42 11.53 29.42
C LYS A 19 2.39 11.19 30.57
N THR A 20 2.33 11.95 31.66
CA THR A 20 3.13 11.68 32.86
C THR A 20 2.56 10.47 33.59
N PRO A 21 3.37 9.46 33.99
CA PRO A 21 2.92 8.33 34.79
C PRO A 21 2.22 8.79 36.07
N MET A 22 1.14 8.10 36.47
CA MET A 22 0.27 8.49 37.60
C MET A 22 1.05 8.78 38.89
N LEU A 23 2.05 7.95 39.22
CA LEU A 23 2.88 8.10 40.41
C LEU A 23 3.66 9.42 40.40
N GLN A 24 4.24 9.77 39.25
CA GLN A 24 5.02 11.00 39.09
C GLN A 24 4.12 12.24 39.01
N ALA A 25 2.93 12.12 38.40
CA ALA A 25 1.93 13.17 38.40
C ALA A 25 1.47 13.51 39.84
N MET A 26 1.27 12.49 40.68
CA MET A 26 0.88 12.69 42.07
C MET A 26 1.99 13.32 42.92
N ALA A 27 3.24 12.94 42.69
CA ALA A 27 4.39 13.57 43.33
C ALA A 27 4.51 15.06 42.97
N GLN A 28 4.38 15.39 41.68
CA GLN A 28 4.43 16.79 41.20
C GLN A 28 3.32 17.65 41.81
N ILE A 29 2.09 17.10 41.91
CA ILE A 29 0.97 17.81 42.51
C ILE A 29 1.20 18.03 44.01
N LYS A 30 1.71 17.03 44.73
CA LYS A 30 2.02 17.16 46.15
C LYS A 30 3.07 18.25 46.41
N SER A 31 4.09 18.33 45.56
CA SER A 31 5.10 19.39 45.65
C SER A 31 4.54 20.79 45.38
N LEU A 32 3.59 20.93 44.44
CA LEU A 32 2.94 22.20 44.14
C LEU A 32 1.95 22.61 45.25
N GLN A 33 1.23 21.65 45.84
CA GLN A 33 0.34 21.88 46.97
C GLN A 33 1.09 22.35 48.22
N ALA A 34 2.35 21.94 48.40
CA ALA A 34 3.23 22.39 49.48
C ALA A 34 3.60 23.89 49.36
N VAL A 35 3.52 24.45 48.15
CA VAL A 35 3.73 25.89 47.86
C VAL A 35 2.39 26.62 47.68
N GLU A 36 1.30 26.04 48.20
CA GLU A 36 -0.08 26.56 48.14
C GLU A 36 -0.67 26.73 46.73
N ILE A 37 -0.04 26.16 45.71
CA ILE A 37 -0.54 26.17 44.33
C ILE A 37 -1.38 24.91 44.11
N ARG A 38 -2.70 25.08 43.98
CA ARG A 38 -3.67 23.97 43.97
C ARG A 38 -4.50 23.87 42.69
N SER A 39 -4.56 24.92 41.86
CA SER A 39 -5.38 24.94 40.63
C SER A 39 -4.57 25.20 39.36
N ILE A 40 -5.14 24.82 38.21
CA ILE A 40 -4.56 25.09 36.88
C ILE A 40 -4.37 26.59 36.64
N GLN A 41 -5.32 27.41 37.13
CA GLN A 41 -5.26 28.87 37.03
C GLN A 41 -4.08 29.44 37.83
N GLN A 42 -3.92 29.00 39.08
CA GLN A 42 -2.81 29.44 39.92
C GLN A 42 -1.45 29.08 39.32
N ILE A 43 -1.31 27.90 38.69
CA ILE A 43 -0.06 27.51 38.01
C ILE A 43 0.20 28.38 36.78
N ALA A 44 -0.84 28.76 36.03
CA ALA A 44 -0.68 29.56 34.82
C ALA A 44 -0.30 31.02 35.14
N GLU A 45 -0.79 31.56 36.25
CA GLU A 45 -0.56 32.95 36.69
C GLU A 45 0.65 33.11 37.62
N ALA A 46 1.10 32.04 38.27
CA ALA A 46 2.23 32.09 39.21
C ALA A 46 3.58 32.46 38.54
N PRO A 47 4.49 33.14 39.27
CA PRO A 47 5.85 33.39 38.81
C PRO A 47 6.60 32.09 38.50
N PHE A 48 7.41 32.11 37.44
CA PHE A 48 8.16 30.92 37.00
C PHE A 48 9.11 30.39 38.07
N ASP A 49 9.75 31.27 38.85
CA ASP A 49 10.70 30.88 39.90
C ASP A 49 10.03 30.09 41.03
N THR A 50 8.77 30.40 41.38
CA THR A 50 7.99 29.68 42.39
C THR A 50 7.65 28.25 41.95
N ILE A 51 7.38 28.04 40.66
CA ILE A 51 7.11 26.70 40.11
C ILE A 51 8.40 25.90 39.96
N LYS A 52 9.49 26.59 39.60
CA LYS A 52 10.84 25.99 39.49
C LYS A 52 11.34 25.50 40.85
N THR A 53 11.17 26.28 41.92
CA THR A 53 11.55 25.88 43.28
C THR A 53 10.64 24.79 43.84
N ALA A 54 9.36 24.74 43.45
CA ALA A 54 8.46 23.67 43.87
C ALA A 54 8.80 22.31 43.25
N LEU A 55 9.22 22.28 41.98
CA LEU A 55 9.43 21.03 41.23
C LEU A 55 10.89 20.57 41.15
N ASN A 56 11.86 21.40 41.55
CA ASN A 56 13.30 21.15 41.46
C ASN A 56 13.80 20.70 40.07
N ASP A 57 13.02 20.95 39.01
CA ASP A 57 13.39 20.66 37.62
C ASP A 57 12.82 21.73 36.68
N GLU A 58 13.74 22.45 36.03
CA GLU A 58 13.44 23.58 35.17
C GLU A 58 12.66 23.17 33.90
N LYS A 59 12.94 21.99 33.34
CA LYS A 59 12.31 21.53 32.11
C LYS A 59 10.86 21.13 32.37
N THR A 60 10.58 20.43 33.47
CA THR A 60 9.22 20.06 33.85
C THR A 60 8.40 21.26 34.33
N ALA A 61 9.00 22.23 35.03
CA ALA A 61 8.34 23.48 35.41
C ALA A 61 7.89 24.29 34.18
N LYS A 62 8.77 24.50 33.20
CA LYS A 62 8.43 25.21 31.93
C LYS A 62 7.34 24.48 31.16
N SER A 63 7.46 23.15 31.06
CA SER A 63 6.48 22.30 30.37
C SER A 63 5.10 22.35 31.04
N LEU A 64 5.04 22.30 32.37
CA LEU A 64 3.80 22.34 33.13
C LEU A 64 3.11 23.69 33.00
N GLN A 65 3.83 24.79 33.18
CA GLN A 65 3.26 26.14 33.11
C GLN A 65 2.68 26.45 31.72
N ASN A 66 3.36 26.02 30.65
CA ASN A 66 2.86 26.16 29.28
C ASN A 66 1.60 25.32 29.03
N ALA A 67 1.51 24.12 29.61
CA ALA A 67 0.33 23.27 29.49
C ALA A 67 -0.89 23.89 30.21
N CYS A 68 -0.69 24.46 31.41
CA CYS A 68 -1.75 25.16 32.14
C CYS A 68 -2.24 26.42 31.42
N LYS A 69 -1.32 27.24 30.87
CA LYS A 69 -1.69 28.39 30.02
C LYS A 69 -2.46 27.98 28.76
N ALA A 70 -2.08 26.87 28.14
CA ALA A 70 -2.78 26.33 26.97
C ALA A 70 -4.16 25.76 27.31
N ALA A 71 -4.35 25.21 28.51
CA ALA A 71 -5.65 24.75 28.99
C ALA A 71 -6.62 25.92 29.25
N MET A 72 -6.14 27.00 29.88
CA MET A 72 -6.95 28.21 30.11
C MET A 72 -7.41 28.88 28.81
N LYS A 73 -6.58 28.85 27.76
CA LYS A 73 -6.96 29.38 26.44
C LYS A 73 -8.06 28.56 25.74
N ARG A 74 -8.19 27.27 26.06
CA ARG A 74 -9.24 26.39 25.52
C ARG A 74 -10.55 26.54 26.29
N THR A 75 -10.50 26.82 27.59
CA THR A 75 -11.70 27.05 28.40
C THR A 75 -12.31 28.43 28.13
N SER A 76 -11.50 29.45 27.88
CA SER A 76 -11.99 30.80 27.53
C SER A 76 -12.65 30.90 26.16
N THR A 77 -12.40 29.95 25.26
CA THR A 77 -13.04 29.87 23.93
C THR A 77 -14.34 29.05 23.91
N ALA A 78 -14.73 28.45 25.04
CA ALA A 78 -15.91 27.59 25.20
C ALA A 78 -16.95 28.16 26.18
N GLY A 79 -16.89 29.45 26.51
CA GLY A 79 -17.81 30.11 27.43
C GLY A 79 -19.09 30.58 26.74
N GLY A 80 -20.06 29.67 26.57
CA GLY A 80 -21.41 30.00 26.13
C GLY A 80 -22.36 28.80 26.18
N SER A 81 -23.29 28.83 27.13
CA SER A 81 -24.42 27.93 27.36
C SER A 81 -24.17 26.59 28.09
N THR A 82 -24.71 26.55 29.30
CA THR A 82 -25.10 25.35 30.05
C THR A 82 -26.46 24.84 29.54
N GLY A 83 -26.63 23.52 29.47
CA GLY A 83 -27.96 22.89 29.59
C GLY A 83 -28.54 22.16 28.36
N THR A 84 -28.63 20.83 28.50
CA THR A 84 -29.70 19.95 28.00
C THR A 84 -29.74 19.53 26.53
N LYS A 85 -29.73 18.21 26.32
CA LYS A 85 -29.97 17.48 25.05
C LYS A 85 -31.39 17.73 24.52
N ARG A 86 -31.53 17.97 23.20
CA ARG A 86 -32.40 17.26 22.21
C ARG A 86 -32.59 18.09 20.92
N GLY A 87 -32.61 17.40 19.76
CA GLY A 87 -33.28 17.84 18.52
C GLY A 87 -32.40 18.44 17.42
N ALA A 88 -32.24 17.72 16.30
CA ALA A 88 -31.86 18.25 14.98
C ALA A 88 -33.07 19.01 14.34
N PRO A 89 -32.98 19.76 13.19
CA PRO A 89 -31.99 19.64 12.10
C PRO A 89 -31.59 20.94 11.32
N LEU A 90 -30.71 20.73 10.32
CA LEU A 90 -30.42 21.50 9.08
C LEU A 90 -29.95 22.99 9.13
N SER A 91 -28.67 23.24 8.78
CA SER A 91 -28.22 23.98 7.56
C SER A 91 -26.91 24.77 7.71
N THR A 92 -26.04 24.58 6.71
CA THR A 92 -25.04 25.49 6.08
C THR A 92 -23.78 26.01 6.82
N ASP A 93 -22.65 25.46 6.34
CA ASP A 93 -21.37 26.08 5.97
C ASP A 93 -20.52 26.90 6.97
N SER A 94 -19.34 26.34 7.31
CA SER A 94 -18.01 27.02 7.36
C SER A 94 -16.88 26.05 7.80
N PRO A 95 -15.59 26.32 7.47
CA PRO A 95 -14.62 25.31 7.07
C PRO A 95 -13.94 24.58 8.22
N SER A 96 -13.86 23.24 8.10
CA SER A 96 -13.29 22.36 9.11
C SER A 96 -11.75 22.41 9.14
N LYS A 97 -11.20 22.81 10.30
CA LYS A 97 -9.80 22.60 10.67
C LYS A 97 -9.50 21.09 10.72
N ARG A 98 -8.40 20.69 10.08
CA ARG A 98 -7.81 19.34 10.10
C ARG A 98 -7.95 18.64 11.46
N LEU A 99 -8.79 17.61 11.51
CA LEU A 99 -8.89 16.68 12.63
C LEU A 99 -7.73 15.68 12.59
N ARG A 100 -7.13 15.45 13.76
CA ARG A 100 -6.15 14.38 13.98
C ARG A 100 -6.92 13.08 14.14
N HIS A 101 -6.55 12.07 13.37
CA HIS A 101 -7.09 10.70 13.43
C HIS A 101 -6.68 10.05 14.76
N ASP A 102 -7.64 9.47 15.47
CA ASP A 102 -7.45 8.76 16.74
C ASP A 102 -7.74 7.27 16.47
N ASP A 103 -6.70 6.43 16.51
CA ASP A 103 -6.72 5.03 16.08
C ASP A 103 -6.82 4.05 17.27
N ASN A 104 -7.99 3.43 17.48
CA ASN A 104 -8.13 2.28 18.38
C ASN A 104 -9.33 1.35 17.98
N PRO A 105 -9.11 0.08 17.54
CA PRO A 105 -10.17 -0.79 16.99
C PRO A 105 -10.64 -1.90 17.94
N LEU A 106 -11.22 -1.56 19.08
CA LEU A 106 -11.79 -2.60 19.96
C LEU A 106 -13.24 -2.35 20.38
N MET A 107 -13.94 -1.46 19.67
CA MET A 107 -15.39 -1.31 19.75
C MET A 107 -15.94 -0.86 18.38
N PRO A 108 -17.03 -1.44 17.86
CA PRO A 108 -17.71 -0.92 16.69
C PRO A 108 -18.46 0.37 17.09
N SER A 109 -17.76 1.51 17.06
CA SER A 109 -18.39 2.82 17.27
C SER A 109 -19.07 3.28 15.99
N ARG A 110 -20.39 3.45 16.08
CA ARG A 110 -21.25 4.14 15.10
C ARG A 110 -20.79 5.59 14.89
N THR A 111 -19.81 5.82 14.01
CA THR A 111 -19.62 7.08 13.29
C THR A 111 -18.83 6.79 12.01
N PRO A 112 -19.43 6.91 10.81
CA PRO A 112 -18.73 6.67 9.56
C PRO A 112 -17.69 7.77 9.35
N GLY A 113 -16.41 7.40 9.39
CA GLY A 113 -15.38 8.16 8.67
C GLY A 113 -15.72 8.04 7.18
N LYS A 114 -15.78 9.17 6.46
CA LYS A 114 -16.14 9.20 5.05
C LYS A 114 -15.08 8.42 4.25
N GLU A 115 -15.36 7.16 3.92
CA GLU A 115 -14.60 6.42 2.92
C GLU A 115 -14.71 7.23 1.62
N LEU A 116 -13.58 7.73 1.12
CA LEU A 116 -13.54 8.45 -0.15
C LEU A 116 -14.02 7.50 -1.24
N THR A 117 -14.90 7.98 -2.12
CA THR A 117 -15.29 7.17 -3.29
C THR A 117 -14.06 6.94 -4.18
N PRO A 118 -14.03 5.86 -4.99
CA PRO A 118 -12.95 5.63 -5.95
C PRO A 118 -12.61 6.87 -6.78
N GLN A 119 -13.63 7.59 -7.25
CA GLN A 119 -13.49 8.81 -8.06
C GLN A 119 -12.94 9.97 -7.23
N GLU A 120 -13.41 10.18 -5.98
CA GLU A 120 -12.86 11.20 -5.08
C GLU A 120 -11.37 10.95 -4.78
N LEU A 121 -10.97 9.68 -4.64
CA LEU A 121 -9.57 9.30 -4.46
C LEU A 121 -8.73 9.65 -5.70
N GLU A 122 -9.16 9.27 -6.90
CA GLU A 122 -8.41 9.58 -8.12
C GLU A 122 -8.32 11.09 -8.36
N ALA A 123 -9.41 11.84 -8.12
CA ALA A 123 -9.40 13.30 -8.20
C ALA A 123 -8.41 13.93 -7.20
N SER A 124 -8.30 13.38 -5.98
CA SER A 124 -7.33 13.87 -4.99
C SER A 124 -5.87 13.64 -5.40
N LEU A 125 -5.63 12.71 -6.32
CA LEU A 125 -4.31 12.31 -6.80
C LEU A 125 -3.91 12.98 -8.12
N GLU A 126 -4.79 13.78 -8.72
CA GLU A 126 -4.55 14.47 -9.98
C GLU A 126 -3.22 15.26 -9.96
N LEU A 127 -2.53 15.25 -11.10
CA LEU A 127 -1.23 15.90 -11.29
C LEU A 127 -1.39 17.13 -12.19
N PRO A 128 -0.62 18.21 -11.97
CA PRO A 128 -0.66 19.38 -12.82
C PRO A 128 -0.25 19.02 -14.26
N LEU A 129 -0.85 19.68 -15.25
CA LEU A 129 -0.57 19.46 -16.66
C LEU A 129 -0.55 20.79 -17.41
N CYS A 130 0.51 21.03 -18.19
CA CYS A 130 0.62 22.17 -19.10
C CYS A 130 1.25 21.69 -20.42
N GLN A 131 0.54 21.81 -21.54
CA GLN A 131 0.99 21.34 -22.86
C GLN A 131 1.49 22.48 -23.77
N ASP A 132 1.77 23.66 -23.22
CA ASP A 132 2.30 24.79 -23.98
C ASP A 132 3.74 24.50 -24.46
N GLU A 133 3.90 24.25 -25.76
CA GLU A 133 5.18 23.86 -26.35
C GLU A 133 6.26 24.94 -26.24
N GLU A 134 5.88 26.21 -26.35
CA GLU A 134 6.84 27.32 -26.30
C GLU A 134 7.43 27.42 -24.90
N LEU A 135 6.58 27.42 -23.87
CA LEU A 135 7.01 27.44 -22.48
C LEU A 135 7.84 26.19 -22.13
N ILE A 136 7.40 25.01 -22.55
CA ILE A 136 8.16 23.76 -22.33
C ILE A 136 9.55 23.87 -22.97
N SER A 137 9.65 24.36 -24.21
CA SER A 137 10.93 24.43 -24.92
C SER A 137 11.97 25.36 -24.27
N GLN A 138 11.52 26.41 -23.57
CA GLN A 138 12.39 27.38 -22.91
C GLN A 138 12.74 26.98 -21.46
N THR A 139 12.07 25.97 -20.92
CA THR A 139 12.19 25.60 -19.51
C THR A 139 13.36 24.64 -19.26
N VAL A 140 14.16 24.98 -18.26
CA VAL A 140 15.27 24.16 -17.77
C VAL A 140 15.07 23.89 -16.28
N LEU A 141 15.04 22.62 -15.92
CA LEU A 141 14.79 22.15 -14.57
C LEU A 141 16.07 21.60 -13.93
N GLU A 142 16.07 21.53 -12.60
CA GLU A 142 17.05 20.83 -11.80
C GLU A 142 16.34 19.74 -10.98
N THR A 143 16.74 18.48 -11.17
CA THR A 143 16.09 17.34 -10.50
C THR A 143 17.02 16.15 -10.30
N ASN A 144 16.61 15.24 -9.43
CA ASN A 144 17.25 13.93 -9.28
C ASN A 144 16.79 12.98 -10.39
N ARG A 145 17.58 11.94 -10.66
CA ARG A 145 17.22 10.91 -11.65
C ARG A 145 15.95 10.11 -11.31
N ALA A 146 15.71 9.82 -10.02
CA ALA A 146 14.60 8.97 -9.58
C ALA A 146 13.19 9.59 -9.79
N PRO A 147 12.94 10.86 -9.42
CA PRO A 147 11.69 11.55 -9.75
C PRO A 147 11.40 11.60 -11.25
N LEU A 148 12.43 11.77 -12.08
CA LEU A 148 12.27 11.75 -13.53
C LEU A 148 11.84 10.35 -14.04
N VAL A 149 12.44 9.26 -13.51
CA VAL A 149 11.97 7.89 -13.82
C VAL A 149 10.50 7.72 -13.41
N LEU A 150 10.11 8.24 -12.24
CA LEU A 150 8.72 8.15 -11.77
C LEU A 150 7.76 8.83 -12.75
N ALA A 151 8.09 10.06 -13.19
CA ALA A 151 7.28 10.80 -14.16
C ALA A 151 7.15 10.05 -15.50
N PHE A 152 8.28 9.52 -16.02
CA PHE A 152 8.28 8.68 -17.22
C PHE A 152 7.41 7.43 -17.07
N ALA A 153 7.52 6.72 -15.95
CA ALA A 153 6.76 5.49 -15.72
C ALA A 153 5.25 5.75 -15.60
N VAL A 154 4.84 6.81 -14.89
CA VAL A 154 3.42 7.16 -14.72
C VAL A 154 2.78 7.52 -16.06
N GLU A 155 3.49 8.30 -16.89
CA GLU A 155 2.99 8.70 -18.20
C GLU A 155 3.00 7.52 -19.19
N LEU A 156 4.07 6.72 -19.21
CA LEU A 156 4.14 5.47 -19.98
C LEU A 156 2.98 4.52 -19.69
N LEU A 157 2.64 4.34 -18.41
CA LEU A 157 1.58 3.44 -17.99
C LEU A 157 0.19 3.88 -18.48
N ARG A 158 -0.04 5.18 -18.71
CA ARG A 158 -1.29 5.64 -19.34
C ARG A 158 -1.48 5.06 -20.74
N HIS A 159 -0.39 4.92 -21.49
CA HIS A 159 -0.42 4.43 -22.87
C HIS A 159 -0.34 2.92 -22.97
N THR A 160 0.45 2.29 -22.10
CA THR A 160 0.68 0.85 -22.12
C THR A 160 -0.38 0.08 -21.33
N ARG A 161 -1.00 0.72 -20.34
CA ARG A 161 -1.98 0.12 -19.41
C ARG A 161 -3.13 1.11 -19.07
N PRO A 162 -3.93 1.54 -20.05
CA PRO A 162 -5.01 2.53 -19.83
C PRO A 162 -6.06 2.06 -18.82
N GLU A 163 -6.20 0.74 -18.62
CA GLU A 163 -7.08 0.16 -17.60
C GLU A 163 -6.68 0.55 -16.17
N GLN A 164 -5.44 0.99 -15.95
CA GLN A 164 -4.94 1.32 -14.63
C GLN A 164 -5.25 2.78 -14.28
N PRO A 165 -5.97 3.04 -13.18
CA PRO A 165 -6.23 4.40 -12.71
C PRO A 165 -4.93 5.10 -12.28
N LEU A 166 -4.98 6.42 -12.08
CA LEU A 166 -3.82 7.22 -11.71
C LEU A 166 -3.14 6.72 -10.42
N SER A 167 -3.92 6.34 -9.41
CA SER A 167 -3.41 5.75 -8.17
C SER A 167 -2.59 4.48 -8.43
N SER A 168 -3.09 3.57 -9.26
CA SER A 168 -2.37 2.36 -9.66
C SER A 168 -1.10 2.69 -10.44
N ARG A 169 -1.17 3.64 -11.37
CA ARG A 169 0.01 4.10 -12.15
C ARG A 169 1.09 4.70 -11.26
N LEU A 170 0.73 5.53 -10.29
CA LEU A 170 1.64 6.10 -9.28
C LEU A 170 2.30 5.02 -8.42
N SER A 171 1.53 4.03 -7.99
CA SER A 171 2.02 2.90 -7.20
C SER A 171 3.01 2.03 -7.98
N LEU A 172 2.66 1.65 -9.21
CA LEU A 172 3.51 0.87 -10.11
C LEU A 172 4.79 1.64 -10.46
N GLY A 173 4.68 2.94 -10.80
CA GLY A 173 5.83 3.79 -11.09
C GLY A 173 6.80 3.87 -9.91
N GLN A 174 6.28 4.01 -8.67
CA GLN A 174 7.12 4.02 -7.48
C GLN A 174 7.84 2.67 -7.25
N ALA A 175 7.19 1.56 -7.57
CA ALA A 175 7.79 0.24 -7.49
C ALA A 175 8.94 0.07 -8.51
N VAL A 176 8.79 0.60 -9.73
CA VAL A 176 9.87 0.66 -10.74
C VAL A 176 11.06 1.47 -10.21
N VAL A 177 10.80 2.64 -9.61
CA VAL A 177 11.85 3.49 -9.04
C VAL A 177 12.60 2.78 -7.90
N SER A 178 11.87 2.12 -7.00
CA SER A 178 12.46 1.33 -5.91
C SER A 178 13.32 0.19 -6.47
N ALA A 179 12.82 -0.57 -7.45
CA ALA A 179 13.59 -1.65 -8.09
C ALA A 179 14.87 -1.17 -8.81
N ASN A 180 14.78 -0.03 -9.49
CA ASN A 180 15.91 0.61 -10.17
C ASN A 180 16.95 1.13 -9.17
N SER A 181 16.48 1.76 -8.08
CA SER A 181 17.32 2.21 -6.97
C SER A 181 18.10 1.04 -6.38
N ARG A 182 17.45 -0.07 -5.99
CA ARG A 182 18.13 -1.26 -5.45
C ARG A 182 19.21 -1.80 -6.39
N SER A 183 18.85 -2.02 -7.66
CA SER A 183 19.78 -2.53 -8.67
C SER A 183 21.00 -1.63 -8.81
N LYS A 184 20.79 -0.32 -8.76
CA LYS A 184 21.87 0.66 -8.86
C LYS A 184 22.71 0.72 -7.58
N ALA A 185 22.11 0.68 -6.39
CA ALA A 185 22.81 0.65 -5.10
C ALA A 185 23.76 -0.54 -4.99
N VAL A 186 23.33 -1.73 -5.42
CA VAL A 186 24.18 -2.93 -5.51
C VAL A 186 25.30 -2.72 -6.53
N SER A 187 24.98 -2.19 -7.72
CA SER A 187 25.96 -1.95 -8.78
C SER A 187 27.07 -0.95 -8.39
N ILE A 188 26.79 0.01 -7.50
CA ILE A 188 27.77 1.00 -7.03
C ILE A 188 28.39 0.63 -5.67
N GLY A 189 28.09 -0.56 -5.15
CA GLY A 189 28.66 -1.06 -3.89
C GLY A 189 28.10 -0.41 -2.62
N LEU A 190 26.99 0.34 -2.69
CA LEU A 190 26.32 0.92 -1.50
C LEU A 190 25.45 -0.10 -0.76
N ALA A 191 25.09 -1.20 -1.40
CA ALA A 191 24.33 -2.30 -0.80
C ALA A 191 24.96 -3.65 -1.18
N ALA A 192 24.95 -4.60 -0.25
CA ALA A 192 25.32 -5.98 -0.55
C ALA A 192 24.27 -6.61 -1.48
N LYS A 193 24.70 -7.54 -2.33
CA LYS A 193 23.79 -8.40 -3.10
C LYS A 193 23.13 -9.38 -2.13
N GLY A 194 21.98 -8.98 -1.57
CA GLY A 194 21.15 -9.84 -0.74
C GLY A 194 20.41 -10.91 -1.55
N PRO A 195 19.82 -11.92 -0.88
CA PRO A 195 18.94 -12.89 -1.52
C PRO A 195 17.74 -12.20 -2.18
N SER A 196 17.19 -12.81 -3.22
CA SER A 196 15.99 -12.27 -3.87
C SER A 196 14.80 -12.27 -2.91
N ALA A 197 13.82 -11.39 -3.14
CA ALA A 197 12.62 -11.33 -2.30
C ALA A 197 11.82 -12.64 -2.24
N GLU A 198 12.00 -13.50 -3.25
CA GLU A 198 11.44 -14.85 -3.32
C GLU A 198 12.29 -15.84 -2.51
N GLU A 199 13.62 -15.73 -2.55
CA GLU A 199 14.57 -16.52 -1.75
C GLU A 199 14.49 -16.20 -0.24
N GLU A 200 14.17 -14.95 0.12
CA GLU A 200 13.90 -14.56 1.51
C GLU A 200 12.50 -15.01 2.00
N GLY A 201 11.68 -15.63 1.14
CA GLY A 201 10.32 -16.05 1.47
C GLY A 201 9.36 -14.86 1.72
N LEU A 202 9.75 -13.66 1.30
CA LEU A 202 9.03 -12.41 1.53
C LEU A 202 7.89 -12.20 0.51
N ILE A 203 8.05 -12.82 -0.66
CA ILE A 203 7.06 -12.92 -1.72
C ILE A 203 6.86 -14.41 -1.99
N GLY A 204 5.63 -14.92 -1.80
CA GLY A 204 5.32 -16.33 -2.07
C GLY A 204 5.61 -16.68 -3.52
N SER A 205 6.14 -17.89 -3.77
CA SER A 205 6.48 -18.34 -5.13
C SER A 205 5.26 -18.24 -6.05
N GLY A 206 5.37 -17.55 -7.19
CA GLY A 206 4.25 -17.32 -8.12
C GLY A 206 3.44 -16.04 -7.87
N GLN A 207 3.99 -15.04 -7.19
CA GLN A 207 3.39 -13.71 -7.14
C GLN A 207 3.26 -13.12 -8.55
N PRO A 208 2.09 -12.57 -8.93
CA PRO A 208 1.94 -11.89 -10.22
C PRO A 208 2.93 -10.74 -10.38
N ARG A 209 3.52 -10.62 -11.58
CA ARG A 209 4.46 -9.55 -11.94
C ARG A 209 3.95 -8.82 -13.17
N VAL A 210 4.21 -7.52 -13.23
CA VAL A 210 3.94 -6.68 -14.40
C VAL A 210 5.26 -6.06 -14.85
N LYS A 211 5.50 -6.06 -16.17
CA LYS A 211 6.67 -5.44 -16.77
C LYS A 211 6.38 -3.97 -17.06
N VAL A 212 7.21 -3.08 -16.52
CA VAL A 212 7.13 -1.63 -16.72
C VAL A 212 8.56 -1.07 -16.87
N MET A 213 8.81 -0.31 -17.94
CA MET A 213 10.13 0.19 -18.34
C MET A 213 11.21 -0.91 -18.34
N GLY A 214 10.87 -2.10 -18.86
CA GLY A 214 11.78 -3.25 -18.87
C GLY A 214 12.05 -3.90 -17.50
N ARG A 215 11.35 -3.49 -16.43
CA ARG A 215 11.48 -4.06 -15.08
C ARG A 215 10.24 -4.84 -14.69
N GLU A 216 10.45 -6.03 -14.12
CA GLU A 216 9.36 -6.83 -13.56
C GLU A 216 9.06 -6.42 -12.12
N VAL A 217 7.88 -5.88 -11.91
CA VAL A 217 7.38 -5.40 -10.63
C VAL A 217 6.37 -6.40 -10.08
N PRO A 218 6.53 -6.91 -8.84
CA PRO A 218 5.50 -7.69 -8.17
C PRO A 218 4.27 -6.84 -7.88
N VAL A 219 3.08 -7.35 -8.20
CA VAL A 219 1.81 -6.59 -8.10
C VAL A 219 0.77 -7.28 -7.23
N LEU A 220 -0.12 -6.50 -6.63
CA LEU A 220 -1.26 -6.98 -5.84
C LEU A 220 -2.56 -6.51 -6.48
N LYS A 221 -3.51 -7.41 -6.75
CA LYS A 221 -4.83 -7.06 -7.28
C LYS A 221 -5.62 -6.18 -6.30
N ARG A 222 -6.36 -5.20 -6.80
CA ARG A 222 -7.31 -4.38 -6.04
C ARG A 222 -8.67 -5.06 -6.03
N GLY A 223 -9.12 -5.53 -4.87
CA GLY A 223 -10.46 -6.11 -4.74
C GLY A 223 -11.54 -5.02 -4.75
N GLY A 224 -12.65 -5.26 -5.47
CA GLY A 224 -13.84 -4.40 -5.45
C GLY A 224 -13.66 -3.01 -6.08
N TYR A 225 -12.69 -2.84 -6.97
CA TYR A 225 -12.41 -1.57 -7.64
C TYR A 225 -12.68 -1.70 -9.14
N GLU A 226 -13.81 -1.15 -9.58
CA GLU A 226 -14.15 -1.01 -11.01
C GLU A 226 -13.74 0.39 -11.48
N TRP A 227 -12.81 0.46 -12.43
CA TRP A 227 -12.45 1.70 -13.12
C TRP A 227 -12.76 1.54 -14.60
N LYS A 228 -13.59 2.44 -15.12
CA LYS A 228 -13.83 2.64 -16.54
C LYS A 228 -13.43 4.08 -16.83
N GLU A 229 -12.50 4.29 -17.76
CA GLU A 229 -12.33 5.63 -18.31
C GLU A 229 -13.61 5.96 -19.08
N ASP A 230 -14.27 7.08 -18.74
CA ASP A 230 -15.35 7.61 -19.56
C ASP A 230 -14.76 7.88 -20.95
N ALA A 231 -15.18 7.09 -21.93
CA ALA A 231 -14.85 7.31 -23.32
C ALA A 231 -15.29 8.73 -23.69
N ASN A 232 -14.37 9.50 -24.27
CA ASN A 232 -14.61 10.83 -24.83
C ASN A 232 -16.04 10.96 -25.40
N GLU A 233 -16.78 11.95 -24.89
CA GLU A 233 -18.00 12.45 -25.51
C GLU A 233 -17.69 12.96 -26.92
N SER A 234 -17.81 12.08 -27.91
CA SER A 234 -18.14 12.47 -29.28
C SER A 234 -19.60 12.14 -29.49
N THR A 235 -20.42 13.19 -29.40
CA THR A 235 -21.83 13.27 -29.80
C THR A 235 -22.10 12.48 -31.08
N THR A 236 -22.93 11.44 -31.01
CA THR A 236 -23.80 11.09 -32.12
C THR A 236 -25.12 10.57 -31.56
N GLN A 237 -26.17 11.13 -32.14
CA GLN A 237 -27.55 11.13 -31.66
C GLN A 237 -28.18 9.74 -31.73
N GLN A 238 -29.21 9.61 -30.89
CA GLN A 238 -30.16 8.51 -30.77
C GLN A 238 -30.63 7.95 -32.11
N ASP A 239 -30.82 6.64 -32.17
CA ASP A 239 -32.10 6.14 -32.62
C ASP A 239 -32.50 4.87 -31.86
N GLN A 240 -33.65 4.98 -31.18
CA GLN A 240 -34.33 3.87 -30.52
C GLN A 240 -35.23 3.19 -31.55
N SER A 241 -35.13 1.87 -31.70
CA SER A 241 -36.30 1.09 -32.12
C SER A 241 -36.36 -0.25 -31.38
N THR A 242 -37.34 -0.30 -30.50
CA THR A 242 -37.92 -1.45 -29.83
C THR A 242 -38.70 -2.27 -30.86
N THR A 243 -38.54 -3.59 -30.95
CA THR A 243 -39.67 -4.54 -31.21
C THR A 243 -39.25 -6.01 -31.06
N THR A 244 -39.78 -6.62 -30.00
CA THR A 244 -40.62 -7.83 -29.95
C THR A 244 -40.27 -9.07 -30.79
N SER A 245 -40.09 -10.16 -30.04
CA SER A 245 -40.21 -11.58 -30.39
C SER A 245 -41.38 -11.96 -31.30
N THR A 246 -41.18 -12.83 -32.30
CA THR A 246 -42.15 -13.88 -32.67
C THR A 246 -41.48 -15.07 -33.35
N GLN A 247 -41.85 -16.27 -32.90
CA GLN A 247 -41.52 -17.59 -33.45
C GLN A 247 -42.19 -17.84 -34.81
N SER A 248 -41.57 -18.64 -35.69
CA SER A 248 -42.30 -19.59 -36.56
C SER A 248 -41.40 -20.73 -37.07
N ASN A 249 -41.82 -21.96 -36.71
CA ASN A 249 -41.61 -23.27 -37.37
C ASN A 249 -42.03 -23.20 -38.86
N GLN A 250 -41.61 -24.00 -39.85
CA GLN A 250 -41.11 -25.40 -40.04
C GLN A 250 -40.80 -25.54 -41.58
N PRO A 251 -40.45 -26.70 -42.22
CA PRO A 251 -40.23 -28.08 -41.72
C PRO A 251 -38.93 -28.77 -42.23
N GLN A 252 -38.74 -30.00 -41.73
CA GLN A 252 -37.62 -30.93 -41.88
C GLN A 252 -37.59 -31.69 -43.23
N GLU A 253 -36.40 -32.12 -43.64
CA GLU A 253 -36.20 -33.32 -44.47
C GLU A 253 -34.95 -34.08 -43.99
N GLU A 254 -35.01 -35.40 -44.10
CA GLU A 254 -34.37 -36.42 -43.26
C GLU A 254 -33.24 -37.15 -44.01
N SER A 255 -32.09 -37.41 -43.37
CA SER A 255 -31.16 -38.48 -43.82
C SER A 255 -30.22 -38.95 -42.69
N GLN A 256 -30.30 -40.24 -42.37
CA GLN A 256 -29.43 -40.96 -41.42
C GLN A 256 -28.16 -41.50 -42.11
N PRO A 257 -27.06 -41.73 -41.36
CA PRO A 257 -26.02 -42.68 -41.77
C PRO A 257 -26.02 -44.00 -40.95
N PRO A 258 -25.45 -45.10 -41.49
CA PRO A 258 -25.63 -46.49 -41.01
C PRO A 258 -24.67 -46.93 -39.88
N PRO A 259 -24.94 -48.08 -39.21
CA PRO A 259 -24.20 -48.54 -38.03
C PRO A 259 -22.89 -49.30 -38.33
N PRO A 260 -21.93 -49.36 -37.37
CA PRO A 260 -20.68 -50.10 -37.53
C PRO A 260 -20.78 -51.61 -37.16
N PRO A 261 -19.93 -52.47 -37.74
CA PRO A 261 -19.93 -53.93 -37.53
C PRO A 261 -19.19 -54.38 -36.24
N PRO A 262 -19.42 -55.63 -35.77
CA PRO A 262 -19.02 -56.11 -34.44
C PRO A 262 -17.57 -56.60 -34.37
N GLN A 263 -16.84 -56.27 -33.30
CA GLN A 263 -15.53 -56.83 -32.97
C GLN A 263 -15.65 -58.01 -31.97
N ALA A 264 -14.97 -59.11 -32.29
CA ALA A 264 -14.80 -60.30 -31.45
C ALA A 264 -13.64 -60.13 -30.43
N PRO A 265 -13.53 -61.00 -29.39
CA PRO A 265 -13.05 -60.62 -28.06
C PRO A 265 -11.52 -60.69 -27.89
N GLN A 266 -10.96 -59.76 -27.11
CA GLN A 266 -9.56 -59.77 -26.67
C GLN A 266 -9.47 -60.11 -25.16
N PRO A 267 -8.36 -60.72 -24.71
CA PRO A 267 -8.31 -61.58 -23.52
C PRO A 267 -8.20 -60.81 -22.19
N LYS A 268 -8.57 -61.53 -21.11
CA LYS A 268 -8.47 -61.10 -19.72
C LYS A 268 -7.03 -60.70 -19.35
N THR A 269 -6.78 -59.40 -19.21
CA THR A 269 -5.59 -58.86 -18.52
C THR A 269 -6.00 -58.21 -17.21
N VAL A 270 -5.32 -58.66 -16.15
CA VAL A 270 -5.42 -58.29 -14.75
C VAL A 270 -5.38 -56.77 -14.57
N HIS A 271 -6.31 -56.21 -13.78
CA HIS A 271 -6.35 -54.79 -13.43
C HIS A 271 -5.02 -54.33 -12.80
N PRO A 272 -4.30 -53.35 -13.38
CA PRO A 272 -3.38 -52.56 -12.60
C PRO A 272 -4.19 -51.53 -11.79
N PHE A 273 -3.84 -51.44 -10.51
CA PHE A 273 -4.24 -50.40 -9.57
C PHE A 273 -4.40 -49.03 -10.26
N PHE A 274 -5.56 -48.39 -10.11
CA PHE A 274 -5.75 -46.97 -10.44
C PHE A 274 -4.82 -46.14 -9.54
N GLN A 275 -3.63 -45.80 -10.02
CA GLN A 275 -2.83 -44.73 -9.44
C GLN A 275 -3.25 -43.42 -10.14
N PRO A 276 -3.95 -42.49 -9.49
CA PRO A 276 -4.16 -41.17 -10.07
C PRO A 276 -2.78 -40.53 -10.29
N THR A 277 -2.54 -40.08 -11.50
CA THR A 277 -1.32 -39.41 -11.95
C THR A 277 -0.92 -38.30 -10.98
N THR A 278 0.17 -38.50 -10.24
CA THR A 278 0.69 -37.61 -9.19
C THR A 278 1.38 -36.35 -9.73
N SER A 279 1.16 -35.97 -10.98
CA SER A 279 2.07 -35.08 -11.70
C SER A 279 1.85 -33.58 -11.50
N ASN A 280 0.93 -33.10 -10.64
CA ASN A 280 0.81 -31.66 -10.32
C ASN A 280 0.09 -31.38 -8.98
N ILE A 281 0.55 -31.97 -7.86
CA ILE A 281 0.07 -31.55 -6.53
C ILE A 281 0.95 -30.40 -6.04
N HIS A 282 0.37 -29.20 -5.94
CA HIS A 282 1.05 -28.01 -5.42
C HIS A 282 0.54 -27.66 -4.02
N TRP A 283 1.46 -27.42 -3.08
CA TRP A 283 1.17 -26.94 -1.73
C TRP A 283 1.57 -25.48 -1.58
N SER A 284 0.64 -24.65 -1.12
CA SER A 284 0.87 -23.25 -0.77
C SER A 284 1.11 -23.14 0.74
N PRO A 285 2.36 -22.92 1.19
CA PRO A 285 2.65 -22.69 2.60
C PRO A 285 2.12 -21.33 3.08
N SER A 286 2.15 -21.09 4.39
CA SER A 286 1.82 -19.78 4.99
C SER A 286 3.00 -18.79 5.00
N GLY A 287 4.11 -19.11 4.33
CA GLY A 287 5.40 -18.43 4.44
C GLY A 287 6.29 -19.00 5.55
N LEU A 288 7.11 -18.15 6.18
CA LEU A 288 7.98 -18.55 7.30
C LEU A 288 7.14 -18.99 8.53
N PRO A 289 7.61 -19.98 9.33
CA PRO A 289 6.91 -20.40 10.53
C PRO A 289 6.73 -19.26 11.53
N LEU A 290 5.51 -19.07 12.02
CA LEU A 290 5.21 -18.09 13.05
C LEU A 290 5.62 -18.63 14.42
N ILE A 291 6.48 -17.90 15.12
CA ILE A 291 7.04 -18.31 16.42
C ILE A 291 6.44 -17.48 17.55
N SER A 292 5.95 -18.14 18.60
CA SER A 292 5.48 -17.50 19.83
C SER A 292 5.75 -18.41 21.03
N LYS A 293 6.46 -17.89 22.04
CA LYS A 293 6.89 -18.65 23.24
C LYS A 293 7.46 -20.03 22.86
N ASP A 294 8.42 -20.01 21.93
CA ASP A 294 9.09 -21.19 21.34
C ASP A 294 8.19 -22.20 20.61
N SER A 295 6.87 -22.01 20.62
CA SER A 295 5.95 -22.77 19.78
C SER A 295 6.00 -22.24 18.36
N ARG A 296 6.03 -23.14 17.38
CA ARG A 296 6.11 -22.80 15.95
C ARG A 296 4.85 -23.24 15.24
N PHE A 297 4.29 -22.38 14.40
CA PHE A 297 3.09 -22.64 13.62
C PHE A 297 3.40 -22.46 12.13
N LEU A 298 2.92 -23.39 11.32
CA LEU A 298 3.01 -23.37 9.87
C LEU A 298 1.72 -23.94 9.30
N ALA A 299 1.23 -23.42 8.18
CA ALA A 299 0.10 -24.03 7.49
C ALA A 299 0.43 -24.26 6.02
N HIS A 300 -0.18 -25.29 5.43
CA HIS A 300 -0.12 -25.60 4.02
C HIS A 300 -1.53 -25.74 3.48
N SER A 301 -1.80 -25.18 2.31
CA SER A 301 -3.08 -25.28 1.63
C SER A 301 -2.91 -25.86 0.24
N THR A 302 -3.83 -26.73 -0.18
CA THR A 302 -3.87 -27.28 -1.54
C THR A 302 -5.28 -27.42 -2.06
N LYS A 303 -5.42 -27.63 -3.36
CA LYS A 303 -6.71 -27.91 -3.99
C LYS A 303 -7.11 -29.36 -3.76
N ILE A 304 -8.38 -29.55 -3.39
CA ILE A 304 -8.99 -30.87 -3.23
C ILE A 304 -10.31 -30.87 -4.00
N THR A 305 -10.49 -31.89 -4.84
CA THR A 305 -11.67 -32.00 -5.74
C THR A 305 -12.62 -33.11 -5.32
N SER A 306 -12.14 -34.06 -4.51
CA SER A 306 -12.94 -35.16 -4.00
C SER A 306 -12.47 -35.54 -2.59
N PRO A 307 -13.39 -35.90 -1.67
CA PRO A 307 -13.01 -36.41 -0.35
C PRO A 307 -12.05 -37.61 -0.41
N SER A 308 -12.10 -38.40 -1.48
CA SER A 308 -11.19 -39.54 -1.68
C SER A 308 -9.71 -39.14 -1.82
N GLN A 309 -9.42 -37.89 -2.20
CA GLN A 309 -8.06 -37.37 -2.37
C GLN A 309 -7.39 -37.01 -1.03
N GLU A 310 -8.14 -36.87 0.06
CA GLU A 310 -7.65 -36.45 1.39
C GLU A 310 -6.36 -37.21 1.80
N LYS A 311 -6.42 -38.54 1.84
CA LYS A 311 -5.28 -39.38 2.25
C LYS A 311 -4.09 -39.29 1.29
N ILE A 312 -4.36 -39.14 -0.01
CA ILE A 312 -3.32 -39.04 -1.05
C ILE A 312 -2.58 -37.71 -0.91
N LEU A 313 -3.32 -36.61 -0.70
CA LEU A 313 -2.78 -35.28 -0.49
C LEU A 313 -1.95 -35.23 0.80
N LEU A 314 -2.49 -35.71 1.93
CA LEU A 314 -1.75 -35.74 3.19
C LEU A 314 -0.44 -36.53 3.08
N ASN A 315 -0.46 -37.72 2.49
CA ASN A 315 0.75 -38.50 2.26
C ASN A 315 1.75 -37.79 1.34
N ASN A 316 1.27 -37.05 0.33
CA ASN A 316 2.12 -36.24 -0.52
C ASN A 316 2.77 -35.07 0.25
N LEU A 317 2.03 -34.40 1.13
CA LEU A 317 2.56 -33.31 1.98
C LEU A 317 3.70 -33.81 2.87
N PHE A 318 3.50 -34.93 3.57
CA PHE A 318 4.51 -35.47 4.48
C PHE A 318 5.74 -36.00 3.74
N ARG A 319 5.57 -36.57 2.54
CA ARG A 319 6.70 -36.96 1.69
C ARG A 319 7.50 -35.77 1.16
N THR A 320 6.82 -34.69 0.78
CA THR A 320 7.48 -33.47 0.26
C THR A 320 8.14 -32.67 1.38
N HIS A 321 7.58 -32.72 2.58
CA HIS A 321 8.07 -32.00 3.75
C HIS A 321 8.20 -32.95 4.96
N PRO A 322 9.26 -33.79 5.01
CA PRO A 322 9.43 -34.79 6.07
C PRO A 322 9.54 -34.19 7.48
N ASN A 323 9.97 -32.93 7.58
CA ASN A 323 10.03 -32.20 8.85
C ASN A 323 8.66 -32.04 9.53
N LEU A 324 7.56 -32.07 8.78
CA LEU A 324 6.21 -31.97 9.34
C LEU A 324 5.80 -33.21 10.15
N GLU A 325 6.37 -34.39 9.84
CA GLU A 325 6.10 -35.63 10.58
C GLU A 325 6.59 -35.56 12.04
N SER A 326 7.67 -34.80 12.27
CA SER A 326 8.23 -34.56 13.61
C SER A 326 7.46 -33.54 14.45
N ALA A 327 6.40 -32.96 13.91
CA ALA A 327 5.63 -31.95 14.61
C ALA A 327 4.80 -32.54 15.75
N SER A 328 4.47 -31.70 16.73
CA SER A 328 3.63 -32.11 17.85
C SER A 328 2.19 -32.35 17.42
N HIS A 329 1.70 -31.54 16.46
CA HIS A 329 0.34 -31.62 15.95
C HIS A 329 0.30 -31.25 14.46
N ASN A 330 -0.41 -32.05 13.66
CA ASN A 330 -0.75 -31.84 12.26
C ASN A 330 -2.27 -31.91 12.08
N ALA A 331 -2.96 -30.87 12.55
CA ALA A 331 -4.40 -30.73 12.38
C ALA A 331 -4.74 -30.39 10.92
N TRP A 332 -5.91 -30.78 10.42
CA TRP A 332 -6.34 -30.43 9.07
C TRP A 332 -7.85 -30.23 8.96
N ALA A 333 -8.26 -29.52 7.92
CA ALA A 333 -9.66 -29.32 7.57
C ALA A 333 -9.82 -29.11 6.06
N TYR A 334 -10.94 -29.56 5.49
CA TYR A 334 -11.29 -29.24 4.11
C TYR A 334 -12.78 -28.98 3.90
N ARG A 335 -13.08 -28.24 2.84
CA ARG A 335 -14.42 -28.08 2.26
C ARG A 335 -14.32 -28.46 0.78
N VAL A 336 -15.17 -29.36 0.30
CA VAL A 336 -15.19 -29.83 -1.10
C VAL A 336 -16.60 -29.75 -1.65
N ARG A 337 -16.77 -29.13 -2.83
CA ARG A 337 -18.04 -29.11 -3.54
C ARG A 337 -18.24 -30.41 -4.29
N THR A 338 -19.44 -30.99 -4.17
CA THR A 338 -19.74 -32.26 -4.85
C THR A 338 -19.94 -32.02 -6.35
N PRO A 339 -19.26 -32.74 -7.26
CA PRO A 339 -19.44 -32.56 -8.70
C PRO A 339 -20.87 -32.81 -9.18
N SER A 340 -21.58 -33.74 -8.52
CA SER A 340 -22.96 -34.11 -8.87
C SER A 340 -24.02 -33.11 -8.39
N ASN A 341 -23.71 -32.24 -7.43
CA ASN A 341 -24.63 -31.22 -6.94
C ASN A 341 -23.83 -30.02 -6.42
N ALA A 342 -23.81 -28.95 -7.21
CA ALA A 342 -23.07 -27.73 -6.91
C ALA A 342 -23.48 -27.07 -5.58
N ASN A 343 -24.66 -27.37 -5.04
CA ASN A 343 -25.15 -26.81 -3.77
C ASN A 343 -24.77 -27.65 -2.54
N ARG A 344 -24.10 -28.81 -2.72
CA ARG A 344 -23.71 -29.69 -1.62
C ARG A 344 -22.21 -29.63 -1.35
N ILE A 345 -21.85 -29.04 -0.21
CA ILE A 345 -20.47 -28.96 0.30
C ILE A 345 -20.25 -30.07 1.33
N ILE A 346 -19.18 -30.84 1.17
CA ILE A 346 -18.72 -31.84 2.13
C ILE A 346 -17.59 -31.22 2.94
N GLU A 347 -17.71 -31.27 4.26
CA GLU A 347 -16.75 -30.70 5.19
C GLU A 347 -16.25 -31.78 6.14
N LYS A 348 -14.95 -31.77 6.42
CA LYS A 348 -14.33 -32.70 7.37
C LYS A 348 -13.10 -32.05 8.01
N SER A 349 -12.84 -32.40 9.26
CA SER A 349 -11.76 -31.87 10.08
C SER A 349 -11.10 -32.97 10.90
N PHE A 350 -9.86 -32.72 11.32
CA PHE A 350 -9.11 -33.53 12.27
C PHE A 350 -8.21 -32.64 13.13
N ASP A 351 -8.28 -32.85 14.44
CA ASP A 351 -7.62 -31.99 15.44
C ASP A 351 -6.17 -32.39 15.74
N ASP A 352 -5.80 -33.65 15.51
CA ASP A 352 -4.51 -34.24 15.88
C ASP A 352 -4.04 -33.90 17.31
N SER A 353 -4.87 -34.20 18.30
CA SER A 353 -4.69 -33.88 19.74
C SER A 353 -4.63 -32.40 20.12
N GLU A 354 -4.60 -31.46 19.16
CA GLU A 354 -4.85 -30.04 19.39
C GLU A 354 -6.37 -29.78 19.39
N GLN A 355 -7.02 -30.04 20.54
CA GLN A 355 -8.48 -30.00 20.68
C GLN A 355 -9.12 -28.71 20.12
N GLY A 356 -10.06 -28.88 19.19
CA GLY A 356 -10.84 -27.84 18.51
C GLY A 356 -10.14 -27.21 17.29
N ALA A 357 -8.95 -27.66 16.91
CA ALA A 357 -8.18 -27.06 15.81
C ALA A 357 -8.81 -27.23 14.43
N GLY A 358 -9.26 -28.44 14.12
CA GLY A 358 -9.91 -28.77 12.86
C GLY A 358 -11.23 -28.02 12.68
N ASP A 359 -12.07 -27.98 13.71
CA ASP A 359 -13.32 -27.20 13.69
C ASP A 359 -13.10 -25.70 13.56
N PHE A 360 -12.03 -25.19 14.20
CA PHE A 360 -11.62 -23.79 14.06
C PHE A 360 -11.20 -23.47 12.62
N MET A 361 -10.45 -24.35 11.97
CA MET A 361 -10.08 -24.18 10.55
C MET A 361 -11.28 -24.26 9.62
N LEU A 362 -12.23 -25.19 9.85
CA LEU A 362 -13.48 -25.22 9.09
C LEU A 362 -14.27 -23.92 9.23
N ARG A 363 -14.33 -23.35 10.44
CA ARG A 363 -14.99 -22.06 10.67
C ARG A 363 -14.35 -20.94 9.85
N ILE A 364 -13.01 -20.89 9.79
CA ILE A 364 -12.29 -19.91 8.96
C ILE A 364 -12.66 -20.10 7.47
N LEU A 365 -12.63 -21.33 6.96
CA LEU A 365 -12.97 -21.60 5.56
C LEU A 365 -14.43 -21.23 5.24
N ARG A 366 -15.37 -21.44 6.17
CA ARG A 366 -16.78 -21.00 6.04
C ARG A 366 -16.92 -19.47 6.09
N GLU A 367 -16.26 -18.80 7.04
CA GLU A 367 -16.27 -17.34 7.17
C GLU A 367 -15.77 -16.64 5.90
N MET A 368 -14.82 -17.26 5.18
CA MET A 368 -14.28 -16.76 3.93
C MET A 368 -15.01 -17.25 2.67
N ASP A 369 -16.00 -18.13 2.84
CA ASP A 369 -16.67 -18.87 1.77
C ASP A 369 -15.71 -19.55 0.76
N ILE A 370 -14.69 -20.24 1.27
CA ILE A 370 -13.69 -20.93 0.46
C ILE A 370 -14.00 -22.42 0.39
N ASP A 371 -14.17 -22.93 -0.83
CA ASP A 371 -14.40 -24.33 -1.17
C ASP A 371 -13.22 -24.95 -1.94
N ASP A 372 -13.34 -26.25 -2.23
CA ASP A 372 -12.34 -27.09 -2.92
C ASP A 372 -10.92 -26.96 -2.36
N THR A 373 -10.82 -26.76 -1.04
CA THR A 373 -9.58 -26.41 -0.36
C THR A 373 -9.35 -27.28 0.86
N LEU A 374 -8.15 -27.88 0.92
CA LEU A 374 -7.62 -28.62 2.05
C LEU A 374 -6.55 -27.75 2.71
N VAL A 375 -6.62 -27.57 4.02
CA VAL A 375 -5.61 -26.88 4.83
C VAL A 375 -5.10 -27.85 5.88
N VAL A 376 -3.77 -27.90 6.03
CA VAL A 376 -3.06 -28.62 7.08
C VAL A 376 -2.30 -27.60 7.91
N MET A 377 -2.55 -27.56 9.21
CA MET A 377 -1.82 -26.74 10.17
C MET A 377 -0.88 -27.63 10.98
N THR A 378 0.40 -27.29 10.93
CA THR A 378 1.46 -27.95 11.67
C THR A 378 1.91 -27.08 12.84
N ARG A 379 1.97 -27.65 14.03
CA ARG A 379 2.43 -27.01 15.26
C ARG A 379 3.55 -27.82 15.91
N TRP A 380 4.65 -27.15 16.26
CA TRP A 380 5.65 -27.68 17.18
C TRP A 380 5.48 -27.02 18.55
N PHE A 381 5.32 -27.83 19.60
CA PHE A 381 5.14 -27.35 20.96
C PHE A 381 6.47 -26.86 21.55
N GLY A 382 6.49 -25.61 22.04
CA GLY A 382 7.67 -24.96 22.62
C GLY A 382 7.82 -25.11 24.13
N GLY A 383 7.13 -26.05 24.78
CA GLY A 383 7.20 -26.25 26.23
C GLY A 383 6.25 -25.37 27.06
N THR A 384 5.69 -24.29 26.49
CA THR A 384 4.76 -23.38 27.18
C THR A 384 3.34 -23.45 26.62
N MET A 385 2.34 -23.58 27.51
CA MET A 385 0.93 -23.50 27.11
C MET A 385 0.57 -22.08 26.67
N LEU A 386 0.08 -21.93 25.45
CA LEU A 386 -0.27 -20.64 24.86
C LEU A 386 -1.67 -20.14 25.26
N GLY A 387 -2.53 -21.02 25.76
CA GLY A 387 -3.92 -20.70 26.06
C GLY A 387 -4.67 -20.17 24.83
N PRO A 388 -5.54 -19.17 24.96
CA PRO A 388 -6.33 -18.63 23.85
C PRO A 388 -5.52 -17.98 22.71
N ASP A 389 -4.28 -17.54 22.97
CA ASP A 389 -3.45 -16.87 21.94
C ASP A 389 -3.14 -17.81 20.76
N ARG A 390 -3.15 -19.13 20.98
CA ARG A 390 -2.98 -20.12 19.91
C ARG A 390 -3.99 -19.94 18.78
N TRP A 391 -5.24 -19.59 19.10
CA TRP A 391 -6.30 -19.41 18.09
C TRP A 391 -6.00 -18.23 17.17
N ARG A 392 -5.45 -17.14 17.71
CA ARG A 392 -5.02 -15.98 16.93
C ARG A 392 -3.88 -16.36 15.98
N LEU A 393 -2.88 -17.09 16.48
CA LEU A 393 -1.74 -17.56 15.68
C LEU A 393 -2.19 -18.52 14.57
N MET A 394 -3.06 -19.48 14.90
CA MET A 394 -3.65 -20.43 13.97
C MET A 394 -4.42 -19.72 12.86
N ARG A 395 -5.26 -18.73 13.21
CA ARG A 395 -5.99 -17.95 12.21
C ARG A 395 -5.03 -17.24 11.26
N VAL A 396 -3.97 -16.62 11.78
CA VAL A 396 -2.97 -15.93 10.93
C VAL A 396 -2.32 -16.89 9.94
N VAL A 397 -1.81 -18.05 10.38
CA VAL A 397 -1.12 -18.99 9.47
C VAL A 397 -2.07 -19.65 8.47
N VAL A 398 -3.29 -20.02 8.89
CA VAL A 398 -4.30 -20.61 8.02
C VAL A 398 -4.73 -19.64 6.93
N LEU A 399 -5.03 -18.39 7.30
CA LEU A 399 -5.38 -17.34 6.34
C LEU A 399 -4.24 -17.07 5.36
N ALA A 400 -2.99 -17.03 5.82
CA ALA A 400 -1.84 -16.84 4.95
C ALA A 400 -1.69 -17.96 3.91
N ALA A 401 -1.77 -19.23 4.32
CA ALA A 401 -1.68 -20.37 3.39
C ALA A 401 -2.82 -20.40 2.36
N VAL A 402 -4.05 -20.13 2.80
CA VAL A 402 -5.22 -20.08 1.93
C VAL A 402 -5.14 -18.92 0.94
N ASN A 403 -4.71 -17.75 1.38
CA ASN A 403 -4.50 -16.60 0.51
C ASN A 403 -3.39 -16.87 -0.51
N GLU A 404 -2.29 -17.51 -0.11
CA GLU A 404 -1.23 -17.91 -1.02
C GLU A 404 -1.73 -18.93 -2.06
N ARG A 405 -2.57 -19.91 -1.66
CA ARG A 405 -3.25 -20.81 -2.61
C ARG A 405 -4.13 -20.03 -3.57
N ASN A 406 -4.96 -19.11 -3.11
CA ASN A 406 -5.85 -18.34 -3.99
C ASN A 406 -5.07 -17.47 -4.99
N ARG A 407 -3.87 -17.00 -4.62
CA ARG A 407 -2.96 -16.31 -5.55
C ARG A 407 -2.48 -17.24 -6.67
N LYS A 408 -2.03 -18.46 -6.34
CA LYS A 408 -1.46 -19.41 -7.32
C LYS A 408 -2.51 -20.22 -8.09
N SER A 409 -3.64 -20.53 -7.45
CA SER A 409 -4.76 -21.27 -8.03
C SER A 409 -5.60 -20.41 -8.97
N GLY A 410 -5.37 -19.09 -9.00
CA GLY A 410 -5.84 -18.17 -10.04
C GLY A 410 -5.13 -18.34 -11.40
N GLY A 411 -4.37 -19.42 -11.58
CA GLY A 411 -3.64 -19.76 -12.80
C GLY A 411 -2.22 -19.20 -12.75
N GLY A 412 -1.24 -20.09 -12.91
CA GLY A 412 0.11 -19.73 -13.38
C GLY A 412 0.10 -19.28 -14.84
N ALA A 413 -0.89 -18.48 -15.22
CA ALA A 413 -0.81 -17.65 -16.39
C ALA A 413 0.10 -16.49 -16.00
N GLU A 414 1.11 -16.20 -16.81
CA GLU A 414 1.42 -14.79 -17.07
C GLU A 414 0.07 -14.06 -17.08
N LEU A 415 -0.04 -12.95 -16.36
CA LEU A 415 -1.18 -12.07 -16.49
C LEU A 415 -1.10 -11.50 -17.92
N GLU A 416 -1.48 -12.31 -18.92
CA GLU A 416 -1.86 -11.90 -20.25
C GLU A 416 -3.17 -11.15 -20.04
N VAL A 417 -3.03 -9.90 -19.60
CA VAL A 417 -4.06 -8.86 -19.60
C VAL A 417 -4.30 -8.48 -21.07
N GLY A 418 -4.75 -9.47 -21.85
CA GLY A 418 -4.97 -9.39 -23.29
C GLY A 418 -6.08 -10.30 -23.81
N GLY A 419 -6.61 -11.20 -22.97
CA GLY A 419 -7.88 -11.90 -23.23
C GLY A 419 -9.01 -11.22 -22.47
N GLU A 420 -10.21 -11.20 -23.05
CA GLU A 420 -11.46 -10.56 -22.64
C GLU A 420 -11.96 -10.91 -21.22
N GLY A 421 -11.16 -10.59 -20.21
CA GLY A 421 -11.45 -10.71 -18.79
C GLY A 421 -11.18 -9.36 -18.13
N GLU A 422 -12.18 -8.90 -17.38
CA GLU A 422 -12.23 -7.66 -16.61
C GLU A 422 -10.85 -7.14 -16.17
N ALA A 423 -10.45 -5.99 -16.70
CA ALA A 423 -9.12 -5.42 -16.49
C ALA A 423 -8.99 -4.91 -15.05
N VAL A 424 -8.51 -5.77 -14.14
CA VAL A 424 -8.44 -5.47 -12.70
C VAL A 424 -7.30 -4.50 -12.39
N ALA A 425 -7.60 -3.42 -11.67
CA ALA A 425 -6.58 -2.48 -11.20
C ALA A 425 -5.62 -3.15 -10.20
N VAL A 426 -4.34 -2.77 -10.23
CA VAL A 426 -3.29 -3.38 -9.40
C VAL A 426 -2.49 -2.34 -8.60
N TRP A 427 -1.87 -2.79 -7.52
CA TRP A 427 -0.89 -2.05 -6.73
C TRP A 427 0.52 -2.59 -6.94
N GLY A 428 1.52 -1.71 -6.97
CA GLY A 428 2.92 -2.11 -6.91
C GLY A 428 3.31 -2.50 -5.49
N LEU A 429 3.93 -3.67 -5.32
CA LEU A 429 4.31 -4.18 -4.01
C LEU A 429 5.64 -3.55 -3.52
N ASP A 430 5.64 -3.09 -2.26
CA ASP A 430 6.81 -2.56 -1.56
C ASP A 430 7.53 -3.70 -0.82
N VAL A 431 8.49 -4.29 -1.53
CA VAL A 431 9.27 -5.43 -1.05
C VAL A 431 10.16 -5.06 0.15
N GLU A 432 10.60 -3.80 0.27
CA GLU A 432 11.55 -3.38 1.30
C GLU A 432 10.89 -3.22 2.69
N LYS A 433 9.62 -2.82 2.73
CA LYS A 433 8.90 -2.73 4.01
C LYS A 433 8.34 -4.07 4.49
N GLY A 434 8.29 -5.08 3.64
CA GLY A 434 8.02 -6.45 4.07
C GLY A 434 9.12 -6.98 4.99
N SER A 435 10.40 -6.71 4.66
CA SER A 435 11.57 -7.31 5.33
C SER A 435 11.86 -6.70 6.70
N THR A 436 11.44 -5.46 6.94
CA THR A 436 11.63 -4.80 8.25
C THR A 436 10.67 -5.28 9.33
N SER A 437 9.65 -6.08 8.97
CA SER A 437 8.69 -6.64 9.93
C SER A 437 9.26 -7.82 10.75
N SER A 438 10.34 -8.46 10.30
CA SER A 438 10.91 -9.64 10.97
C SER A 438 12.04 -9.34 11.97
N THR A 439 12.50 -8.08 12.12
CA THR A 439 13.69 -7.79 12.95
C THR A 439 13.56 -6.61 13.94
N SER A 440 12.44 -5.89 14.00
CA SER A 440 12.28 -4.86 15.05
C SER A 440 11.57 -5.40 16.30
N THR A 441 12.37 -5.93 17.22
CA THR A 441 12.04 -6.09 18.64
C THR A 441 11.73 -4.72 19.27
N MET A 442 10.63 -4.67 20.02
CA MET A 442 10.28 -3.69 21.07
C MET A 442 10.08 -2.21 20.68
N GLY A 443 8.84 -1.74 20.83
CA GLY A 443 8.58 -0.38 21.33
C GLY A 443 8.29 0.70 20.28
N GLY A 444 7.28 0.53 19.43
CA GLY A 444 6.74 1.63 18.64
C GLY A 444 5.41 1.30 17.97
N LYS A 445 4.30 1.84 18.49
CA LYS A 445 3.02 1.84 17.77
C LYS A 445 3.17 2.66 16.48
N ARG A 446 2.97 2.03 15.32
CA ARG A 446 2.67 2.73 14.07
C ARG A 446 1.43 2.12 13.41
N ASP A 447 0.46 3.00 13.24
CA ASP A 447 -0.77 3.00 12.46
C ASP A 447 -0.79 1.98 11.31
N SER A 448 -1.37 0.81 11.60
CA SER A 448 -1.70 -0.21 10.60
C SER A 448 -3.17 -0.09 10.21
N TYR A 449 -3.51 0.98 9.51
CA TYR A 449 -4.74 1.05 8.72
C TYR A 449 -4.40 1.49 7.31
N GLY A 450 -4.72 0.63 6.35
CA GLY A 450 -4.46 0.81 4.93
C GLY A 450 -4.26 -0.55 4.28
N THR A 451 -5.37 -1.13 3.79
CA THR A 451 -5.44 -1.97 2.58
C THR A 451 -4.31 -2.98 2.32
N SER A 452 -3.80 -3.63 3.36
CA SER A 452 -2.81 -4.70 3.25
C SER A 452 -3.50 -6.05 3.45
N VAL A 453 -3.31 -6.95 2.49
CA VAL A 453 -3.48 -8.39 2.77
C VAL A 453 -2.33 -8.78 3.68
N VAL A 454 -2.65 -9.35 4.85
CA VAL A 454 -1.72 -9.68 5.95
C VAL A 454 -0.34 -10.08 5.43
N GLY A 455 0.70 -9.29 5.77
CA GLY A 455 2.11 -9.56 5.46
C GLY A 455 2.69 -8.84 4.23
N MET A 456 1.91 -8.12 3.42
CA MET A 456 2.37 -7.53 2.16
C MET A 456 2.11 -6.02 2.09
N GLN A 457 3.17 -5.23 1.92
CA GLN A 457 3.12 -3.76 1.86
C GLN A 457 3.02 -3.28 0.41
N ILE A 458 2.25 -2.22 0.15
CA ILE A 458 2.13 -1.61 -1.18
C ILE A 458 2.81 -0.24 -1.23
N HIS A 459 3.25 0.18 -2.41
CA HIS A 459 3.68 1.55 -2.64
C HIS A 459 2.45 2.47 -2.68
N LYS A 460 2.28 3.27 -1.62
CA LYS A 460 1.16 4.21 -1.49
C LYS A 460 1.24 5.33 -2.55
N PRO A 461 0.16 5.57 -3.31
CA PRO A 461 0.17 6.54 -4.41
C PRO A 461 0.39 7.98 -3.94
N GLU A 462 -0.04 8.34 -2.73
CA GLU A 462 0.14 9.68 -2.16
C GLU A 462 1.61 10.00 -1.94
N ILE A 463 2.42 8.99 -1.61
CA ILE A 463 3.87 9.16 -1.41
C ILE A 463 4.54 9.47 -2.75
N ALA A 464 4.19 8.70 -3.79
CA ALA A 464 4.70 8.90 -5.14
C ALA A 464 4.31 10.27 -5.70
N ARG A 465 3.04 10.66 -5.55
CA ARG A 465 2.54 11.99 -5.95
C ARG A 465 3.28 13.12 -5.25
N ASN A 466 3.39 13.06 -3.92
CA ASN A 466 4.09 14.08 -3.15
C ASN A 466 5.58 14.14 -3.48
N TYR A 467 6.17 13.02 -3.91
CA TYR A 467 7.56 12.99 -4.37
C TYR A 467 7.73 13.78 -5.66
N LEU A 468 6.84 13.60 -6.65
CA LEU A 468 6.85 14.38 -7.89
C LEU A 468 6.70 15.88 -7.62
N LEU A 469 5.71 16.28 -6.81
CA LEU A 469 5.42 17.69 -6.50
C LEU A 469 6.57 18.44 -5.82
N ARG A 470 7.54 17.73 -5.23
CA ARG A 470 8.66 18.34 -4.50
C ARG A 470 9.99 18.31 -5.26
N SER A 471 10.05 17.67 -6.41
CA SER A 471 11.31 17.21 -7.02
C SER A 471 11.85 18.05 -8.17
N PHE A 472 11.07 18.98 -8.72
CA PHE A 472 11.43 19.73 -9.93
C PHE A 472 11.60 21.21 -9.62
N HIS A 473 12.85 21.68 -9.61
CA HIS A 473 13.22 23.07 -9.34
C HIS A 473 13.57 23.77 -10.64
N THR A 474 13.36 25.09 -10.72
CA THR A 474 13.88 25.90 -11.83
C THR A 474 15.40 25.98 -11.72
N ALA A 475 16.12 25.72 -12.82
CA ALA A 475 17.58 25.80 -12.81
C ALA A 475 18.02 27.27 -12.65
N THR A 476 18.81 27.57 -11.63
CA THR A 476 19.45 28.87 -11.48
C THR A 476 20.49 29.07 -12.58
N ALA A 477 20.43 30.20 -13.30
CA ALA A 477 21.48 30.59 -14.24
C ALA A 477 22.84 30.60 -13.51
N THR A 478 23.82 29.86 -14.03
CA THR A 478 25.18 29.85 -13.49
C THR A 478 25.73 31.28 -13.52
N PRO A 479 26.09 31.89 -12.38
CA PRO A 479 26.79 33.17 -12.41
C PRO A 479 28.15 32.93 -13.05
N ILE A 480 28.37 33.55 -14.21
CA ILE A 480 29.69 33.66 -14.85
C ILE A 480 30.64 34.22 -13.79
N THR A 481 31.61 33.43 -13.37
CA THR A 481 32.61 33.84 -12.38
C THR A 481 33.54 34.81 -13.07
N ILE A 482 33.27 36.12 -12.95
CA ILE A 482 34.26 37.16 -13.24
C ILE A 482 35.20 37.19 -12.02
N PRO A 483 36.50 36.89 -12.17
CA PRO A 483 37.43 36.99 -11.07
C PRO A 483 37.75 38.48 -10.85
N PHE A 484 37.08 39.12 -9.89
CA PHE A 484 37.41 40.48 -9.49
C PHE A 484 37.78 40.55 -8.01
N LEU A 485 39.06 40.84 -7.79
CA LEU A 485 39.65 41.42 -6.59
C LEU A 485 38.75 42.52 -6.00
N LEU A 486 38.37 42.41 -4.72
CA LEU A 486 38.44 43.49 -3.72
C LEU A 486 37.66 43.10 -2.45
N GLY A 487 38.41 43.00 -1.35
CA GLY A 487 38.07 43.55 -0.04
C GLY A 487 36.76 43.12 0.63
N SER A 488 36.89 42.24 1.63
CA SER A 488 35.91 42.16 2.72
C SER A 488 35.69 43.53 3.38
N PRO A 489 34.45 43.84 3.79
CA PRO A 489 34.26 44.56 5.03
C PRO A 489 33.41 43.75 6.00
N SER A 490 34.02 43.52 7.15
CA SER A 490 33.39 43.35 8.45
C SER A 490 32.23 44.35 8.63
N GLY A 491 31.07 43.84 9.06
CA GLY A 491 29.90 44.64 9.41
C GLY A 491 28.93 43.84 10.27
N THR A 492 29.06 43.99 11.57
CA THR A 492 28.14 43.51 12.62
C THR A 492 26.72 44.03 12.39
N ALA A 493 25.72 43.14 12.40
CA ALA A 493 24.30 43.53 12.40
C ALA A 493 23.55 42.84 13.55
N GLU A 494 23.29 43.62 14.60
CA GLU A 494 22.31 43.31 15.64
C GLU A 494 20.86 43.50 15.14
N GLN A 495 20.04 42.50 15.43
CA GLN A 495 18.60 42.50 15.71
C GLN A 495 17.61 43.33 14.86
N LYS A 496 16.75 42.61 14.11
CA LYS A 496 15.29 42.86 14.12
C LYS A 496 14.49 41.59 13.81
N LYS A 497 14.23 40.77 14.83
CA LYS A 497 13.30 39.61 14.79
C LYS A 497 11.91 40.10 15.16
N THR A 498 11.00 40.28 14.18
CA THR A 498 9.54 40.23 14.44
C THR A 498 8.66 40.22 13.18
N THR A 499 9.20 40.42 11.97
CA THR A 499 8.43 40.38 10.70
C THR A 499 8.79 39.21 9.77
N THR A 500 9.68 38.32 10.20
CA THR A 500 10.34 37.34 9.32
C THR A 500 9.46 36.11 9.01
N THR A 501 8.65 35.64 9.96
CA THR A 501 7.94 34.34 9.85
C THR A 501 6.84 34.30 8.78
N THR A 502 6.14 35.40 8.53
CA THR A 502 5.13 35.51 7.46
C THR A 502 5.78 35.64 6.07
N LYS A 503 6.90 36.36 5.96
CA LYS A 503 7.67 36.45 4.71
C LYS A 503 8.24 35.09 4.30
N THR A 504 8.77 34.30 5.25
CA THR A 504 9.29 32.95 4.97
C THR A 504 8.18 31.98 4.51
N LYS A 505 6.98 32.05 5.11
CA LYS A 505 5.84 31.23 4.68
C LYS A 505 5.33 31.61 3.29
N LYS A 506 5.27 32.91 2.96
CA LYS A 506 4.88 33.38 1.62
C LYS A 506 5.87 32.92 0.55
N MET A 507 7.16 33.02 0.83
CA MET A 507 8.23 32.55 -0.05
C MET A 507 8.18 31.03 -0.25
N GLN A 508 7.92 30.26 0.83
CA GLN A 508 7.78 28.80 0.72
C GLN A 508 6.57 28.40 -0.13
N LYS A 509 5.42 29.07 0.04
CA LYS A 509 4.23 28.82 -0.79
C LYS A 509 4.49 29.11 -2.27
N GLN A 510 5.20 30.20 -2.56
CA GLN A 510 5.60 30.55 -3.93
C GLN A 510 6.50 29.48 -4.55
N LEU A 511 7.50 28.99 -3.79
CA LEU A 511 8.38 27.91 -4.23
C LEU A 511 7.63 26.57 -4.44
N GLU A 512 6.59 26.30 -3.65
CA GLU A 512 5.73 25.12 -3.82
C GLU A 512 4.90 25.23 -5.11
N THR A 513 4.31 26.40 -5.39
CA THR A 513 3.59 26.68 -6.64
C THR A 513 4.50 26.58 -7.87
N GLU A 514 5.70 27.14 -7.81
CA GLU A 514 6.70 27.05 -8.88
C GLU A 514 7.06 25.59 -9.20
N ARG A 515 7.23 24.74 -8.18
CA ARG A 515 7.50 23.31 -8.39
C ARG A 515 6.33 22.57 -9.01
N GLU A 516 5.11 22.97 -8.67
CA GLU A 516 3.88 22.41 -9.25
C GLU A 516 3.74 22.78 -10.73
N GLU A 517 4.01 24.04 -11.08
CA GLU A 517 4.07 24.52 -12.46
C GLU A 517 5.16 23.80 -13.27
N ASN A 518 6.37 23.68 -12.72
CA ASN A 518 7.47 22.94 -13.35
C ASN A 518 7.15 21.46 -13.57
N LEU A 519 6.47 20.82 -12.62
CA LEU A 519 5.98 19.45 -12.80
C LEU A 519 4.95 19.38 -13.94
N GLY A 520 4.05 20.36 -14.03
CA GLY A 520 3.05 20.45 -15.09
C GLY A 520 3.66 20.55 -16.49
N LEU A 521 4.71 21.36 -16.65
CA LEU A 521 5.47 21.49 -17.90
C LEU A 521 6.20 20.20 -18.26
N LEU A 522 6.83 19.53 -17.28
CA LEU A 522 7.49 18.23 -17.52
C LEU A 522 6.48 17.16 -17.96
N LEU A 523 5.36 17.03 -17.24
CA LEU A 523 4.32 16.06 -17.58
C LEU A 523 3.70 16.37 -18.95
N GLY A 524 3.54 17.65 -19.30
CA GLY A 524 3.14 18.05 -20.65
C GLY A 524 4.15 17.66 -21.72
N ALA A 525 5.44 17.86 -21.48
CA ALA A 525 6.49 17.44 -22.41
C ALA A 525 6.47 15.93 -22.66
N LEU A 526 6.30 15.13 -21.59
CA LEU A 526 6.18 13.67 -21.67
C LEU A 526 4.89 13.25 -22.37
N ARG A 527 3.77 13.89 -22.07
CA ARG A 527 2.48 13.66 -22.72
C ARG A 527 2.59 13.86 -24.22
N LEU A 528 3.14 15.00 -24.67
CA LEU A 528 3.38 15.28 -26.08
C LEU A 528 4.35 14.27 -26.73
N LEU A 529 5.38 13.83 -25.99
CA LEU A 529 6.26 12.75 -26.42
C LEU A 529 5.48 11.46 -26.71
N PHE A 530 4.77 10.93 -25.72
CA PHE A 530 4.08 9.65 -25.88
C PHE A 530 2.89 9.72 -26.84
N ASP A 531 2.12 10.83 -26.84
CA ASP A 531 1.02 11.06 -27.78
C ASP A 531 1.53 11.06 -29.23
N SER A 532 2.70 11.65 -29.53
CA SER A 532 3.26 11.65 -30.90
C SER A 532 3.59 10.26 -31.46
N TRP A 533 3.80 9.28 -30.58
CA TRP A 533 4.08 7.89 -30.94
C TRP A 533 2.86 6.97 -30.79
N LYS A 534 1.74 7.49 -30.26
CA LYS A 534 0.49 6.74 -30.11
C LYS A 534 -0.02 6.33 -31.50
N GLY A 535 -0.37 5.05 -31.65
CA GLY A 535 -0.81 4.49 -32.93
C GLY A 535 0.31 4.08 -33.89
N HIS A 536 1.57 4.46 -33.62
CA HIS A 536 2.74 4.05 -34.41
C HIS A 536 3.60 2.99 -33.75
N LEU A 537 3.49 2.85 -32.42
CA LEU A 537 4.16 1.81 -31.64
C LEU A 537 3.13 1.01 -30.87
N THR A 538 3.38 -0.29 -30.77
CA THR A 538 2.67 -1.16 -29.84
C THR A 538 3.05 -0.80 -28.39
N ALA A 539 2.22 -1.18 -27.42
CA ALA A 539 2.51 -0.96 -26.01
C ALA A 539 3.86 -1.55 -25.57
N ALA A 540 4.22 -2.73 -26.09
CA ALA A 540 5.49 -3.40 -25.79
C ALA A 540 6.70 -2.66 -26.38
N GLU A 541 6.58 -2.08 -27.57
CA GLU A 541 7.65 -1.28 -28.18
C GLU A 541 7.84 0.07 -27.47
N LEU A 542 6.72 0.68 -27.07
CA LEU A 542 6.71 1.94 -26.35
C LEU A 542 7.36 1.78 -24.96
N ASP A 543 7.12 0.66 -24.25
CA ASP A 543 7.82 0.29 -23.00
C ASP A 543 9.34 0.16 -23.20
N LYS A 544 9.77 -0.53 -24.26
CA LYS A 544 11.20 -0.70 -24.59
C LYS A 544 11.87 0.64 -24.91
N ARG A 545 11.22 1.51 -25.69
CA ARG A 545 11.78 2.81 -26.08
C ARG A 545 11.79 3.83 -24.94
N ALA A 546 10.82 3.78 -24.03
CA ALA A 546 10.73 4.72 -22.92
C ALA A 546 12.00 4.78 -22.07
N TRP A 547 12.66 3.64 -21.81
CA TRP A 547 13.93 3.62 -21.07
C TRP A 547 15.09 4.26 -21.86
N ALA A 548 15.13 4.07 -23.18
CA ALA A 548 16.12 4.70 -24.05
C ALA A 548 15.94 6.22 -24.07
N TRP A 549 14.70 6.70 -24.21
CA TRP A 549 14.34 8.12 -24.13
C TRP A 549 14.73 8.73 -22.80
N TYR A 550 14.37 8.07 -21.69
CA TYR A 550 14.81 8.49 -20.35
C TYR A 550 16.33 8.61 -20.27
N THR A 551 17.07 7.62 -20.78
CA THR A 551 18.54 7.62 -20.72
C THR A 551 19.16 8.75 -21.54
N ALA A 552 18.52 9.16 -22.65
CA ALA A 552 18.97 10.24 -23.51
C ALA A 552 18.78 11.64 -22.89
N VAL A 553 17.75 11.83 -22.05
CA VAL A 553 17.39 13.15 -21.50
C VAL A 553 17.70 13.31 -20.00
N ARG A 554 17.99 12.22 -19.28
CA ARG A 554 18.24 12.27 -17.84
C ARG A 554 19.38 13.24 -17.50
N PRO A 555 19.37 13.84 -16.31
CA PRO A 555 20.48 14.67 -15.85
C PRO A 555 21.81 13.92 -15.81
N ASP A 556 22.86 14.61 -16.26
CA ASP A 556 24.25 14.18 -16.08
C ASP A 556 24.68 14.43 -14.63
N VAL A 557 25.16 13.38 -13.98
CA VAL A 557 25.71 13.41 -12.62
C VAL A 557 26.92 12.50 -12.57
N GLU A 558 27.80 12.74 -11.61
CA GLU A 558 29.05 12.00 -11.42
C GLU A 558 28.84 10.47 -11.39
N ALA A 559 29.83 9.74 -11.90
CA ALA A 559 29.83 8.29 -11.82
C ALA A 559 30.15 7.82 -10.39
N GLY A 560 29.60 6.67 -10.00
CA GLY A 560 29.84 6.08 -8.68
C GLY A 560 28.96 6.66 -7.56
N PRO A 561 29.39 6.53 -6.29
CA PRO A 561 28.60 6.98 -5.14
C PRO A 561 28.36 8.49 -5.08
N GLY A 562 29.27 9.31 -5.62
CA GLY A 562 29.15 10.79 -5.61
C GLY A 562 27.93 11.32 -6.38
N GLY A 563 27.53 10.64 -7.46
CA GLY A 563 26.31 10.99 -8.20
C GLY A 563 25.03 10.34 -7.67
N TRP A 564 25.11 9.53 -6.61
CA TRP A 564 23.93 8.90 -6.03
C TRP A 564 23.02 9.94 -5.38
N GLY A 565 21.82 10.13 -5.93
CA GLY A 565 20.86 11.11 -5.43
C GLY A 565 21.24 12.57 -5.72
N ALA A 566 22.29 12.81 -6.51
CA ALA A 566 22.66 14.14 -6.96
C ALA A 566 21.60 14.71 -7.92
N LYS A 567 21.42 16.02 -7.83
CA LYS A 567 20.63 16.80 -8.78
C LYS A 567 21.46 17.12 -10.01
N GLY A 568 20.81 17.25 -11.14
CA GLY A 568 21.42 17.80 -12.34
C GLY A 568 20.41 18.53 -13.21
N ARG A 569 20.94 19.16 -14.25
CA ARG A 569 20.18 19.97 -15.21
C ARG A 569 19.40 19.06 -16.17
N LEU A 570 18.14 19.40 -16.39
CA LEU A 570 17.19 18.73 -17.30
C LEU A 570 16.57 19.77 -18.23
N GLU A 571 16.81 19.63 -19.53
CA GLU A 571 16.27 20.55 -20.54
C GLU A 571 15.02 19.92 -21.16
N LEU A 572 13.86 20.53 -20.95
CA LEU A 572 12.60 19.96 -21.44
C LEU A 572 12.51 19.94 -22.97
N LYS A 573 13.22 20.86 -23.65
CA LYS A 573 13.40 20.84 -25.11
C LYS A 573 13.91 19.49 -25.64
N ARG A 574 14.86 18.86 -24.94
CA ARG A 574 15.40 17.55 -25.36
C ARG A 574 14.35 16.44 -25.31
N ILE A 575 13.33 16.57 -24.46
CA ILE A 575 12.18 15.66 -24.43
C ILE A 575 11.30 15.88 -25.67
N LEU A 576 11.01 17.14 -26.01
CA LEU A 576 10.22 17.47 -27.20
C LEU A 576 10.89 17.03 -28.51
N GLU A 577 12.23 17.04 -28.57
CA GLU A 577 13.02 16.57 -29.72
C GLU A 577 12.90 15.06 -29.97
N LEU A 578 12.49 14.27 -28.97
CA LEU A 578 12.26 12.82 -29.09
C LEU A 578 10.89 12.48 -29.69
N ARG A 579 10.02 13.48 -29.90
CA ARG A 579 8.74 13.29 -30.58
C ARG A 579 8.95 12.75 -31.98
N ARG A 580 7.96 12.01 -32.45
CA ARG A 580 7.90 11.67 -33.87
C ARG A 580 7.77 12.99 -34.65
N LYS A 581 8.72 13.25 -35.54
CA LYS A 581 8.57 14.33 -36.53
C LYS A 581 7.54 13.83 -37.53
N GLU A 582 6.46 14.58 -37.73
CA GLU A 582 5.56 14.28 -38.84
C GLU A 582 6.40 14.31 -40.11
N ASP A 583 6.32 13.24 -40.90
CA ASP A 583 6.91 13.20 -42.22
C ASP A 583 6.25 14.36 -42.96
N SER A 584 7.00 15.45 -43.12
CA SER A 584 6.57 16.60 -43.90
C SER A 584 6.37 16.04 -45.30
N GLN A 585 5.11 15.82 -45.68
CA GLN A 585 4.75 15.43 -47.04
C GLN A 585 5.35 16.49 -47.95
N ASN A 586 6.37 16.07 -48.68
CA ASN A 586 7.05 16.82 -49.71
C ASN A 586 6.75 16.15 -51.04
#